data_AF-A0ABD0WF34-F1
#
_entry.id   AF-A0ABD0WF34-F1
#
_cell.length_a   1.000
_cell.length_b   1.000
_cell.length_c   1.000
_cell.angle_alpha   90.00
_cell.angle_beta   90.00
_cell.angle_gamma   90.00
#
_symmetry.space_group_name_H-M   'P 1'
#
loop_
_entity.id
_entity.type
_entity.pdbx_description
1 polymer ?
#
loop_
_entity_poly.entity_id
_entity_poly.type
_entity_poly.pdbx_seq_one_letter_code
_entity_poly.pdbx_strand_id
1 'polypeptide(L)'
;METSWQKVNTFAMERFLLLCFMCMRSFTIAAEEERLPNRCEVCKFLTVELQAALDKTVRSKEVLEVGAVLDTGKRKRKIKYNTSETRLTEAVDNICEGILQYSVHAERPGSLRYAKGTSQTMATLKNLVHKGVNVELGLPYELWDEPSVEVSDMKKQCETMLEQYEDVVEDWYFNHQEERLERFLCETHILNSSEQGCLQEVWKGDLGFKGSKNEAAREGEAERKSHHAGEL
;
A
#
# COMPACT_ATOMS: atom_id res chain seq x y z
N MET A 1 -60.55 17.70 33.87
CA MET A 1 -59.63 18.53 33.04
C MET A 1 -58.21 18.00 33.19
N GLU A 2 -57.96 16.72 32.85
CA GLU A 2 -56.65 16.07 33.07
C GLU A 2 -56.15 15.29 31.84
N THR A 3 -56.84 15.35 30.70
CA THR A 3 -56.54 14.50 29.54
C THR A 3 -55.90 15.22 28.36
N SER A 4 -55.69 16.55 28.42
CA SER A 4 -55.01 17.29 27.35
C SER A 4 -53.49 17.40 27.54
N TRP A 5 -52.99 17.58 28.77
CA TRP A 5 -51.55 17.72 29.04
C TRP A 5 -50.73 16.45 28.77
N GLN A 6 -51.28 15.25 29.05
CA GLN A 6 -50.61 13.97 28.74
C GLN A 6 -50.53 13.69 27.23
N LYS A 7 -51.51 14.14 26.44
CA LYS A 7 -51.53 13.96 24.98
C LYS A 7 -50.55 14.90 24.27
N VAL A 8 -50.38 16.11 24.78
CA VAL A 8 -49.42 17.09 24.20
C VAL A 8 -47.98 16.60 24.39
N ASN A 9 -47.65 15.98 25.53
CA ASN A 9 -46.32 15.43 25.81
C ASN A 9 -45.97 14.18 24.98
N THR A 10 -46.93 13.32 24.67
CA THR A 10 -46.72 12.11 23.85
C THR A 10 -46.54 12.46 22.37
N PHE A 11 -47.34 13.38 21.83
CA PHE A 11 -47.18 13.88 20.46
C PHE A 11 -45.87 14.66 20.25
N ALA A 12 -45.43 15.43 21.26
CA ALA A 12 -44.15 16.13 21.21
C ALA A 12 -42.96 15.16 21.22
N MET A 13 -43.04 14.07 22.00
CA MET A 13 -41.99 13.05 22.11
C MET A 13 -41.86 12.18 20.85
N GLU A 14 -42.98 11.76 20.24
CA GLU A 14 -42.96 11.01 18.97
C GLU A 14 -42.42 11.86 17.81
N ARG A 15 -42.77 13.16 17.76
CA ARG A 15 -42.24 14.07 16.75
C ARG A 15 -40.76 14.34 16.95
N PHE A 16 -40.29 14.41 18.19
CA PHE A 16 -38.87 14.52 18.52
C PHE A 16 -38.10 13.25 18.15
N LEU A 17 -38.65 12.07 18.44
CA LEU A 17 -38.07 10.78 18.03
C LEU A 17 -38.02 10.62 16.52
N LEU A 18 -39.06 11.02 15.79
CA LEU A 18 -39.07 11.00 14.31
C LEU A 18 -38.12 12.04 13.71
N LEU A 19 -38.00 13.23 14.30
CA LEU A 19 -37.01 14.24 13.92
C LEU A 19 -35.58 13.77 14.20
N CYS A 20 -35.32 13.12 15.33
CA CYS A 20 -34.03 12.49 15.63
C CYS A 20 -33.73 11.33 14.68
N PHE A 21 -34.71 10.49 14.35
CA PHE A 21 -34.54 9.37 13.42
C PHE A 21 -34.30 9.86 11.98
N MET A 22 -34.93 10.96 11.58
CA MET A 22 -34.66 11.65 10.31
C MET A 22 -33.30 12.35 10.32
N CYS A 23 -32.90 13.01 11.41
CA CYS A 23 -31.57 13.60 11.56
C CYS A 23 -30.45 12.54 11.55
N MET A 24 -30.65 11.38 12.17
CA MET A 24 -29.70 10.27 12.12
C MET A 24 -29.61 9.64 10.71
N ARG A 25 -30.68 9.73 9.90
CA ARG A 25 -30.64 9.29 8.49
C ARG A 25 -30.03 10.31 7.54
N SER A 26 -29.98 11.59 7.92
CA SER A 26 -29.34 12.66 7.13
C SER A 26 -27.82 12.71 7.30
N PHE A 27 -27.25 12.07 8.32
CA PHE A 27 -25.80 11.91 8.48
C PHE A 27 -25.28 10.69 7.72
N THR A 28 -25.53 10.65 6.41
CA THR A 28 -24.65 9.93 5.47
C THR A 28 -24.25 10.90 4.37
N ILE A 29 -23.72 12.04 4.80
CA ILE A 29 -22.94 12.90 3.93
C ILE A 29 -21.66 12.11 3.67
N ALA A 30 -21.47 11.72 2.41
CA ALA A 30 -20.20 11.27 1.89
C ALA A 30 -19.20 12.40 2.12
N ALA A 31 -18.54 12.38 3.27
CA ALA A 31 -17.33 13.13 3.47
C ALA A 31 -16.30 12.43 2.59
N GLU A 32 -15.92 13.06 1.50
CA GLU A 32 -14.57 12.93 0.97
C GLU A 32 -13.62 13.56 2.01
N GLU A 33 -13.60 12.96 3.19
CA GLU A 33 -12.61 13.21 4.22
C GLU A 33 -11.33 12.58 3.66
N GLU A 34 -10.30 13.39 3.53
CA GLU A 34 -8.97 12.97 3.08
C GLU A 34 -8.56 11.74 3.91
N ARG A 35 -8.75 10.56 3.32
CA ARG A 35 -8.82 9.30 4.07
C ARG A 35 -7.41 8.86 4.41
N LEU A 36 -6.94 9.25 5.59
CA LEU A 36 -5.63 8.83 6.08
C LEU A 36 -5.55 7.29 6.26
N PRO A 37 -4.37 6.69 6.02
CA PRO A 37 -4.15 5.27 6.24
C PRO A 37 -4.32 4.94 7.72
N ASN A 38 -4.98 3.81 8.00
CA ASN A 38 -5.12 3.32 9.36
C ASN A 38 -3.89 2.49 9.79
N ARG A 39 -3.76 2.22 11.10
CA ARG A 39 -2.65 1.43 11.65
C ARG A 39 -2.52 0.03 11.03
N CYS A 40 -3.64 -0.60 10.67
CA CYS A 40 -3.64 -1.91 10.02
C CYS A 40 -3.02 -1.85 8.63
N GLU A 41 -3.43 -0.88 7.82
CA GLU A 41 -2.93 -0.64 6.47
C GLU A 41 -1.43 -0.37 6.49
N VAL A 42 -0.97 0.51 7.39
CA VAL A 42 0.46 0.79 7.55
C VAL A 42 1.23 -0.48 7.92
N CYS A 43 0.76 -1.25 8.89
CA CYS A 43 1.45 -2.48 9.30
C CYS A 43 1.49 -3.53 8.18
N LYS A 44 0.37 -3.68 7.45
CA LYS A 44 0.27 -4.58 6.31
C LYS A 44 1.32 -4.24 5.25
N PHE A 45 1.41 -2.97 4.83
CA PHE A 45 2.35 -2.59 3.78
C PHE A 45 3.80 -2.55 4.26
N LEU A 46 4.06 -2.23 5.52
CA LEU A 46 5.38 -2.35 6.14
C LEU A 46 5.88 -3.80 6.07
N THR A 47 5.05 -4.76 6.50
CA THR A 47 5.44 -6.17 6.51
C THR A 47 5.58 -6.76 5.10
N VAL A 48 4.75 -6.32 4.15
CA VAL A 48 4.89 -6.68 2.73
C VAL A 48 6.20 -6.19 2.14
N GLU A 49 6.57 -4.92 2.36
CA GLU A 49 7.83 -4.37 1.84
C GLU A 49 9.06 -5.00 2.52
N LEU A 50 9.01 -5.24 3.83
CA LEU A 50 10.11 -5.90 4.53
C LEU A 50 10.33 -7.34 4.07
N GLN A 51 9.25 -8.12 3.92
CA GLN A 51 9.37 -9.47 3.35
C GLN A 51 9.91 -9.44 1.92
N ALA A 52 9.40 -8.53 1.08
CA ALA A 52 9.88 -8.39 -0.29
C ALA A 52 11.37 -7.98 -0.35
N ALA A 53 11.85 -7.14 0.57
CA ALA A 53 13.25 -6.76 0.67
C ALA A 53 14.14 -7.94 1.10
N LEU A 54 13.71 -8.71 2.11
CA LEU A 54 14.42 -9.88 2.58
C LEU A 54 14.45 -10.99 1.53
N ASP A 55 13.34 -11.26 0.83
CA ASP A 55 13.22 -12.30 -0.20
C ASP A 55 14.17 -12.08 -1.37
N LYS A 56 14.41 -10.82 -1.76
CA LYS A 56 15.39 -10.46 -2.80
C LYS A 56 16.80 -10.93 -2.44
N THR A 57 17.15 -10.92 -1.16
CA THR A 57 18.50 -11.20 -0.68
C THR A 57 18.67 -12.60 -0.09
N VAL A 58 17.60 -13.39 0.08
CA VAL A 58 17.63 -14.77 0.63
C VAL A 58 18.66 -15.67 -0.05
N ARG A 59 18.89 -15.51 -1.36
CA ARG A 59 19.80 -16.37 -2.14
C ARG A 59 21.23 -15.86 -2.22
N SER A 60 21.54 -14.73 -1.57
CA SER A 60 22.91 -14.23 -1.54
C SER A 60 23.86 -15.25 -0.92
N LYS A 61 25.06 -15.39 -1.47
CA LYS A 61 26.13 -16.24 -0.94
C LYS A 61 27.27 -15.40 -0.35
N GLU A 62 27.00 -14.12 -0.13
CA GLU A 62 27.97 -13.17 0.39
C GLU A 62 28.42 -13.55 1.80
N VAL A 63 29.70 -13.30 2.06
CA VAL A 63 30.35 -13.57 3.34
C VAL A 63 31.03 -12.29 3.79
N LEU A 64 30.59 -11.78 4.92
CA LEU A 64 31.13 -10.60 5.55
C LEU A 64 32.40 -10.98 6.32
N GLU A 65 33.47 -10.22 6.11
CA GLU A 65 34.73 -10.37 6.84
C GLU A 65 34.80 -9.30 7.95
N VAL A 66 34.51 -9.70 9.19
CA VAL A 66 34.46 -8.81 10.35
C VAL A 66 35.78 -8.84 11.13
N GLY A 67 36.36 -7.67 11.38
CA GLY A 67 37.54 -7.47 12.22
C GLY A 67 38.61 -6.57 11.60
N ALA A 68 39.36 -5.85 12.45
CA ALA A 68 40.47 -5.00 12.03
C ALA A 68 41.71 -5.83 11.63
N VAL A 69 42.47 -5.35 10.65
CA VAL A 69 43.80 -5.88 10.34
C VAL A 69 44.75 -5.40 11.44
N LEU A 70 44.97 -6.24 12.44
CA LEU A 70 46.09 -6.05 13.36
C LEU A 70 47.35 -6.63 12.72
N ASP A 71 48.50 -5.99 12.97
CA ASP A 71 49.85 -6.38 12.52
C ASP A 71 50.25 -7.83 12.91
N THR A 72 49.40 -8.55 13.65
CA THR A 72 49.61 -9.89 14.19
C THR A 72 49.10 -11.03 13.30
N GLY A 73 48.55 -10.74 12.11
CA GLY A 73 48.36 -11.73 11.05
C GLY A 73 47.32 -12.83 11.29
N LYS A 74 46.41 -12.71 12.29
CA LYS A 74 45.37 -13.72 12.57
C LYS A 74 43.93 -13.21 12.38
N ARG A 75 43.37 -13.67 11.24
CA ARG A 75 41.98 -13.97 10.83
C ARG A 75 40.85 -13.01 11.19
N LYS A 76 40.37 -12.30 10.16
CA LYS A 76 39.01 -11.79 10.03
C LYS A 76 38.00 -12.93 10.25
N ARG A 77 36.97 -12.71 11.08
CA ARG A 77 35.87 -13.66 11.26
C ARG A 77 34.97 -13.59 10.03
N LYS A 78 34.58 -14.75 9.51
CA LYS A 78 33.69 -14.85 8.34
C LYS A 78 32.28 -15.15 8.82
N ILE A 79 31.35 -14.24 8.54
CA ILE A 79 29.92 -14.37 8.88
C ILE A 79 29.14 -14.42 7.56
N LYS A 80 28.13 -15.28 7.48
CA LYS A 80 27.26 -15.33 6.30
C LYS A 80 26.33 -14.12 6.31
N TYR A 81 26.20 -13.43 5.17
CA TYR A 81 25.32 -12.27 5.03
C TYR A 81 23.85 -12.61 5.33
N ASN A 82 23.37 -13.78 4.91
CA ASN A 82 21.96 -14.16 5.09
C ASN A 82 21.50 -14.23 6.55
N THR A 83 22.42 -14.42 7.48
CA THR A 83 22.14 -14.52 8.92
C THR A 83 22.73 -13.34 9.71
N SER A 84 23.29 -12.34 9.03
CA SER A 84 23.90 -11.19 9.70
C SER A 84 22.87 -10.10 9.93
N GLU A 85 23.07 -9.35 11.01
CA GLU A 85 22.38 -8.11 11.34
C GLU A 85 22.45 -7.08 10.20
N THR A 86 23.61 -6.97 9.53
CA THR A 86 23.79 -6.08 8.37
C THR A 86 22.72 -6.26 7.27
N ARG A 87 22.27 -7.50 7.03
CA ARG A 87 21.22 -7.77 6.03
C ARG A 87 19.87 -7.22 6.48
N LEU A 88 19.59 -7.30 7.78
CA LEU A 88 18.36 -6.76 8.34
C LEU A 88 18.37 -5.23 8.27
N THR A 89 19.46 -4.57 8.71
CA THR A 89 19.60 -3.11 8.64
C THR A 89 19.43 -2.60 7.21
N GLU A 90 20.11 -3.20 6.24
CA GLU A 90 19.98 -2.81 4.82
C GLU A 90 18.55 -2.98 4.28
N ALA A 91 17.84 -4.02 4.74
CA ALA A 91 16.46 -4.25 4.36
C ALA A 91 15.56 -3.17 4.98
N VAL A 92 15.64 -2.96 6.29
CA VAL A 92 14.85 -2.03 7.10
C VAL A 92 15.00 -0.58 6.61
N ASP A 93 16.22 -0.13 6.28
CA ASP A 93 16.49 1.25 5.86
C ASP A 93 15.68 1.71 4.63
N ASN A 94 15.27 0.78 3.77
CA ASN A 94 14.68 1.11 2.47
C ASN A 94 13.18 0.79 2.36
N ILE A 95 12.56 0.16 3.37
CA ILE A 95 11.18 -0.34 3.23
C ILE A 95 10.16 0.80 3.14
N CYS A 96 10.30 1.84 3.97
CA CYS A 96 9.33 2.94 4.00
C CYS A 96 9.47 3.86 2.79
N GLU A 97 10.65 3.98 2.19
CA GLU A 97 10.80 4.63 0.88
C GLU A 97 10.06 3.87 -0.23
N GLY A 98 10.00 2.54 -0.14
CA GLY A 98 9.21 1.69 -1.03
C GLY A 98 7.71 2.01 -1.03
N ILE A 99 7.19 2.59 0.05
CA ILE A 99 5.78 2.99 0.18
C ILE A 99 5.41 4.09 -0.83
N LEU A 100 6.35 4.96 -1.23
CA LEU A 100 6.09 6.01 -2.22
C LEU A 100 5.79 5.46 -3.63
N GLN A 101 6.09 4.18 -3.89
CA GLN A 101 5.76 3.53 -5.16
C GLN A 101 4.29 3.14 -5.26
N TYR A 102 3.54 3.22 -4.16
CA TYR A 102 2.11 2.92 -4.14
C TYR A 102 1.30 4.12 -4.62
N SER A 103 0.21 3.84 -5.31
CA SER A 103 -0.80 4.81 -5.69
C SER A 103 -2.14 4.41 -5.08
N VAL A 104 -3.02 5.40 -4.89
CA VAL A 104 -4.38 5.17 -4.42
C VAL A 104 -5.28 4.81 -5.59
N HIS A 105 -5.82 3.60 -5.54
CA HIS A 105 -6.82 3.05 -6.43
C HIS A 105 -8.21 3.22 -5.81
N ALA A 106 -8.84 4.38 -6.06
CA ALA A 106 -10.17 4.71 -5.54
C ALA A 106 -11.25 3.67 -5.92
N GLU A 107 -11.00 2.89 -6.97
CA GLU A 107 -11.87 1.80 -7.41
C GLU A 107 -11.85 0.55 -6.51
N ARG A 108 -10.88 0.43 -5.60
CA ARG A 108 -10.72 -0.75 -4.75
C ARG A 108 -11.11 -0.45 -3.30
N PRO A 109 -11.76 -1.41 -2.60
CA PRO A 109 -12.19 -1.21 -1.23
C PRO A 109 -11.03 -1.45 -0.25
N GLY A 110 -11.10 -0.77 0.91
CA GLY A 110 -10.22 -1.02 2.05
C GLY A 110 -8.75 -0.78 1.75
N SER A 111 -7.90 -1.64 2.29
CA SER A 111 -6.43 -1.58 2.12
C SER A 111 -5.98 -1.94 0.71
N LEU A 112 -6.82 -2.62 -0.07
CA LEU A 112 -6.51 -3.04 -1.45
C LEU A 112 -6.39 -1.86 -2.41
N ARG A 113 -6.79 -0.66 -1.98
CA ARG A 113 -6.61 0.60 -2.71
C ARG A 113 -5.16 0.99 -2.87
N TYR A 114 -4.26 0.56 -1.99
CA TYR A 114 -2.83 0.81 -2.20
C TYR A 114 -2.27 -0.28 -3.10
N ALA A 115 -1.87 0.09 -4.31
CA ALA A 115 -1.12 -0.80 -5.18
C ALA A 115 -0.07 -0.03 -5.98
N LYS A 116 1.01 -0.73 -6.36
CA LYS A 116 2.08 -0.14 -7.17
C LYS A 116 1.61 0.08 -8.61
N GLY A 117 1.96 1.25 -9.16
CA GLY A 117 1.61 1.65 -10.53
C GLY A 117 0.38 2.56 -10.62
N THR A 118 0.07 3.00 -11.84
CA THR A 118 -0.98 4.01 -12.07
C THR A 118 -2.39 3.46 -11.81
N SER A 119 -3.22 4.23 -11.11
CA SER A 119 -4.63 3.89 -10.87
C SER A 119 -5.47 3.93 -12.15
N GLN A 120 -6.58 3.19 -12.18
CA GLN A 120 -7.46 3.19 -13.36
C GLN A 120 -8.02 4.58 -13.64
N THR A 121 -8.39 5.31 -12.58
CA THR A 121 -8.84 6.69 -12.65
C THR A 121 -7.76 7.58 -13.25
N MET A 122 -6.53 7.53 -12.73
CA MET A 122 -5.43 8.36 -13.23
C MET A 122 -5.06 8.01 -14.68
N ALA A 123 -5.03 6.73 -15.03
CA ALA A 123 -4.81 6.29 -16.40
C ALA A 123 -5.90 6.83 -17.35
N THR A 124 -7.15 6.84 -16.92
CA THR A 124 -8.27 7.42 -17.69
C THR A 124 -8.11 8.93 -17.87
N LEU A 125 -7.74 9.66 -16.81
CA LEU A 125 -7.49 11.09 -16.87
C LEU A 125 -6.33 11.43 -17.84
N LYS A 126 -5.20 10.72 -17.74
CA LYS A 126 -4.07 10.89 -18.68
C LYS A 126 -4.47 10.60 -20.13
N ASN A 127 -5.30 9.58 -20.35
CA ASN A 127 -5.81 9.26 -21.69
C ASN A 127 -6.73 10.35 -22.26
N LEU A 128 -7.53 11.03 -21.42
CA LEU A 128 -8.36 12.16 -21.85
C LEU A 128 -7.50 13.36 -22.25
N VAL A 129 -6.49 13.69 -21.44
CA VAL A 129 -5.51 14.75 -21.75
C VAL A 129 -4.77 14.43 -23.06
N HIS A 130 -4.32 13.19 -23.25
CA HIS A 130 -3.67 12.75 -24.48
C HIS A 130 -4.58 12.86 -25.72
N LYS A 131 -5.91 12.76 -25.55
CA LYS A 131 -6.90 12.95 -26.62
C LYS A 131 -7.24 14.43 -26.87
N GLY A 132 -6.59 15.36 -26.17
CA GLY A 132 -6.81 16.80 -26.31
C GLY A 132 -7.98 17.35 -25.49
N VAL A 133 -8.51 16.56 -24.54
CA VAL A 133 -9.49 17.06 -23.57
C VAL A 133 -8.75 17.85 -22.49
N ASN A 134 -9.17 19.09 -22.24
CA ASN A 134 -8.63 19.88 -21.14
C ASN A 134 -9.15 19.33 -19.81
N VAL A 135 -8.27 18.73 -19.01
CA VAL A 135 -8.56 18.26 -17.65
C VAL A 135 -7.79 19.12 -16.68
N GLU A 136 -8.50 19.96 -15.93
CA GLU A 136 -7.89 20.85 -14.95
C GLU A 136 -7.97 20.20 -13.56
N LEU A 137 -6.86 19.61 -13.11
CA LEU A 137 -6.71 19.09 -11.74
C LEU A 137 -6.15 20.15 -10.77
N GLY A 138 -5.98 21.40 -11.22
CA GLY A 138 -5.34 22.46 -10.44
C GLY A 138 -3.83 22.24 -10.20
N LEU A 139 -3.22 21.27 -10.88
CA LEU A 139 -1.80 20.93 -10.80
C LEU A 139 -1.22 20.74 -12.21
N PRO A 140 0.02 21.21 -12.47
CA PRO A 140 0.72 20.96 -13.73
C PRO A 140 0.93 19.45 -13.97
N TYR A 141 0.94 19.04 -15.24
CA TYR A 141 0.95 17.63 -15.65
C TYR A 141 2.18 16.86 -15.12
N GLU A 142 3.30 17.54 -14.95
CA GLU A 142 4.55 16.99 -14.42
C GLU A 142 4.41 16.48 -12.98
N LEU A 143 3.45 17.01 -12.21
CA LEU A 143 3.21 16.64 -10.81
C LEU A 143 2.16 15.52 -10.65
N TRP A 144 1.59 15.00 -11.74
CA TRP A 144 0.53 13.97 -11.66
C TRP A 144 1.04 12.60 -11.22
N ASP A 145 2.35 12.40 -11.27
CA ASP A 145 3.03 11.18 -10.81
C ASP A 145 3.60 11.32 -9.39
N GLU A 146 3.37 12.45 -8.72
CA GLU A 146 3.77 12.62 -7.33
C GLU A 146 2.89 11.78 -6.39
N PRO A 147 3.47 11.25 -5.30
CA PRO A 147 2.72 10.50 -4.30
C PRO A 147 1.66 11.39 -3.66
N SER A 148 0.44 10.88 -3.58
CA SER A 148 -0.67 11.57 -2.88
C SER A 148 -0.33 11.85 -1.41
N VAL A 149 -1.03 12.81 -0.80
CA VAL A 149 -0.94 13.12 0.64
C VAL A 149 -1.13 11.87 1.48
N GLU A 150 -2.10 11.04 1.11
CA GLU A 150 -2.39 9.78 1.79
C GLU A 150 -1.22 8.78 1.77
N VAL A 151 -0.53 8.64 0.64
CA VAL A 151 0.65 7.76 0.51
C VAL A 151 1.84 8.35 1.26
N SER A 152 2.01 9.67 1.20
CA SER A 152 3.06 10.38 1.94
C SER A 152 2.86 10.24 3.45
N ASP A 153 1.61 10.29 3.92
CA ASP A 153 1.28 10.01 5.32
C ASP A 153 1.50 8.52 5.66
N MET A 154 1.19 7.59 4.75
CA MET A 154 1.49 6.16 4.92
C MET A 154 2.98 5.90 5.12
N LYS A 155 3.86 6.59 4.35
CA LYS A 155 5.31 6.54 4.55
C LYS A 155 5.71 7.03 5.94
N LYS A 156 5.21 8.20 6.35
CA LYS A 156 5.54 8.77 7.66
C LYS A 156 5.10 7.86 8.81
N GLN A 157 3.90 7.28 8.69
CA GLN A 157 3.41 6.31 9.67
C GLN A 157 4.22 5.01 9.65
N CYS A 158 4.70 4.56 8.48
CA CYS A 158 5.63 3.43 8.35
C CYS A 158 6.91 3.67 9.13
N GLU A 159 7.55 4.84 8.95
CA GLU A 159 8.78 5.20 9.66
C GLU A 159 8.56 5.20 11.18
N THR A 160 7.50 5.88 11.63
CA THR A 160 7.15 5.92 13.06
C THR A 160 6.86 4.53 13.63
N MET A 161 6.19 3.66 12.87
CA MET A 161 5.90 2.30 13.29
C MET A 161 7.16 1.44 13.34
N LEU A 162 8.04 1.56 12.36
CA LEU A 162 9.30 0.82 12.32
C LEU A 162 10.21 1.21 13.47
N GLU A 163 10.32 2.52 13.76
CA GLU A 163 11.06 3.02 14.92
C GLU A 163 10.52 2.48 16.25
N GLN A 164 9.20 2.34 16.39
CA GLN A 164 8.56 1.88 17.63
C GLN A 164 8.69 0.37 17.88
N TYR A 165 8.84 -0.42 16.81
CA TYR A 165 8.79 -1.88 16.86
C TYR A 165 10.04 -2.53 16.24
N GLU A 166 11.17 -1.80 16.19
CA GLU A 166 12.45 -2.27 15.65
C GLU A 166 12.94 -3.54 16.39
N ASP A 167 12.87 -3.52 17.72
CA ASP A 167 13.22 -4.64 18.60
C ASP A 167 12.37 -5.89 18.32
N VAL A 168 11.08 -5.72 18.05
CA VAL A 168 10.18 -6.82 17.66
C VAL A 168 10.54 -7.36 16.28
N VAL A 169 10.91 -6.50 15.33
CA VAL A 169 11.36 -6.91 13.99
C VAL A 169 12.68 -7.68 14.07
N GLU A 170 13.62 -7.23 14.91
CA GLU A 170 14.87 -7.93 15.18
C GLU A 170 14.62 -9.31 15.80
N ASP A 171 13.78 -9.38 16.83
CA ASP A 171 13.43 -10.65 17.47
C ASP A 171 12.81 -11.63 16.48
N TRP A 172 11.88 -11.14 15.64
CA TRP A 172 11.32 -11.96 14.56
C TRP A 172 12.41 -12.49 13.63
N TYR A 173 13.32 -11.61 13.20
CA TYR A 173 14.37 -11.95 12.26
C TYR A 173 15.37 -12.95 12.84
N PHE A 174 15.72 -12.88 14.12
CA PHE A 174 16.71 -13.80 14.68
C PHE A 174 16.11 -15.09 15.26
N ASN A 175 14.88 -15.04 15.74
CA ASN A 175 14.29 -16.12 16.55
C ASN A 175 13.01 -16.73 15.97
N HIS A 176 12.30 -16.06 15.05
CA HIS A 176 10.94 -16.46 14.62
C HIS A 176 10.69 -16.42 13.10
N GLN A 177 11.73 -16.61 12.27
CA GLN A 177 11.58 -16.61 10.79
C GLN A 177 10.65 -17.72 10.26
N GLU A 178 10.34 -18.75 11.05
CA GLU A 178 9.35 -19.78 10.70
C GLU A 178 7.90 -19.25 10.72
N GLU A 179 7.64 -18.16 11.42
CA GLU A 179 6.35 -17.48 11.46
C GLU A 179 6.27 -16.39 10.38
N ARG A 180 5.06 -16.17 9.84
CA ARG A 180 4.84 -15.05 8.91
C ARG A 180 4.99 -13.73 9.64
N LEU A 181 5.88 -12.86 9.17
CA LEU A 181 6.09 -11.51 9.72
C LEU A 181 4.78 -10.75 9.94
N GLU A 182 3.83 -10.79 8.99
CA GLU A 182 2.52 -10.13 9.13
C GLU A 182 1.78 -10.60 10.39
N ARG A 183 1.80 -11.90 10.70
CA ARG A 183 1.15 -12.44 11.90
C ARG A 183 1.93 -12.08 13.17
N PHE A 184 3.24 -12.27 13.14
CA PHE A 184 4.09 -11.98 14.29
C PHE A 184 4.00 -10.49 14.64
N LEU A 185 4.38 -9.61 13.70
CA LEU A 185 4.41 -8.17 13.95
C LEU A 185 3.01 -7.56 14.05
N CYS A 186 2.15 -7.72 13.02
CA CYS A 186 0.89 -7.00 12.98
C CYS A 186 -0.17 -7.60 13.91
N GLU A 187 -0.46 -8.90 13.82
CA GLU A 187 -1.54 -9.51 14.61
C GLU A 187 -1.20 -9.57 16.11
N THR A 188 0.07 -9.79 16.46
CA THR A 188 0.47 -10.05 17.86
C THR A 188 0.95 -8.79 18.60
N HIS A 189 1.70 -7.90 17.94
CA HIS A 189 2.37 -6.78 18.62
C HIS A 189 1.75 -5.40 18.32
N ILE A 190 1.21 -5.17 17.12
CA ILE A 190 0.79 -3.83 16.69
C ILE A 190 -0.73 -3.62 16.76
N LEU A 191 -1.53 -4.57 16.28
CA LEU A 191 -2.97 -4.40 16.07
C LEU A 191 -3.81 -5.06 17.17
N ASN A 192 -4.89 -4.38 17.54
CA ASN A 192 -5.94 -4.99 18.36
C ASN A 192 -6.80 -5.96 17.54
N SER A 193 -7.50 -6.87 18.20
CA SER A 193 -8.38 -7.85 17.54
C SER A 193 -9.48 -7.22 16.67
N SER A 194 -9.92 -6.00 16.97
CA SER A 194 -10.91 -5.25 16.19
C SER A 194 -10.34 -4.56 14.95
N GLU A 195 -9.02 -4.43 14.83
CA GLU A 195 -8.34 -3.63 13.80
C GLU A 195 -7.74 -4.51 12.69
N GLN A 196 -7.77 -5.83 12.82
CA GLN A 196 -7.11 -6.78 11.91
C GLN A 196 -7.85 -7.02 10.58
N GLY A 197 -8.96 -6.31 10.33
CA GLY A 197 -9.79 -6.52 9.14
C GLY A 197 -9.02 -6.40 7.83
N CYS A 198 -8.04 -5.50 7.75
CA CYS A 198 -7.29 -5.26 6.52
C CYS A 198 -6.38 -6.43 6.09
N LEU A 199 -5.95 -7.27 7.04
CA LEU A 199 -5.02 -8.38 6.77
C LEU A 199 -5.69 -9.52 5.99
N GLN A 200 -7.01 -9.68 6.15
CA GLN A 200 -7.78 -10.75 5.51
C GLN A 200 -8.33 -10.37 4.13
N GLU A 201 -8.09 -9.14 3.68
CA GLU A 201 -8.59 -8.66 2.40
C GLU A 201 -7.83 -9.30 1.23
N VAL A 202 -8.59 -9.91 0.30
CA VAL A 202 -8.05 -10.51 -0.92
C VAL A 202 -8.72 -9.86 -2.14
N TRP A 203 -7.91 -9.25 -2.99
CA TRP A 203 -8.39 -8.70 -4.26
C TRP A 203 -8.68 -9.83 -5.25
N LYS A 204 -9.96 -9.99 -5.62
CA LYS A 204 -10.40 -11.04 -6.58
C LYS A 204 -10.26 -10.64 -8.06
N GLY A 205 -9.53 -9.55 -8.34
CA GLY A 205 -9.35 -9.06 -9.69
C GLY A 205 -10.54 -8.25 -10.19
N ASP A 206 -10.30 -7.55 -11.29
CA ASP A 206 -11.27 -6.67 -11.92
C ASP A 206 -12.20 -7.48 -12.84
N LEU A 207 -13.48 -7.62 -12.49
CA LEU A 207 -14.51 -8.29 -13.31
C LEU A 207 -14.95 -7.39 -14.48
N GLY A 208 -14.01 -6.77 -15.22
CA GLY A 208 -14.41 -5.62 -16.02
C GLY A 208 -13.47 -5.07 -17.09
N PHE A 209 -12.49 -5.80 -17.64
CA PHE A 209 -11.90 -5.41 -18.95
C PHE A 209 -11.24 -6.59 -19.69
N LYS A 210 -12.03 -7.63 -20.02
CA LYS A 210 -11.69 -8.53 -21.14
C LYS A 210 -12.28 -7.93 -22.42
N GLY A 211 -11.49 -7.13 -23.12
CA GLY A 211 -11.92 -6.56 -24.39
C GLY A 211 -10.89 -5.63 -25.00
N SER A 212 -9.79 -6.20 -25.50
CA SER A 212 -9.10 -5.83 -26.75
C SER A 212 -7.59 -6.09 -26.65
N LYS A 213 -7.22 -7.36 -26.72
CA LYS A 213 -5.89 -7.80 -27.18
C LYS A 213 -6.12 -8.70 -28.38
N ASN A 214 -6.41 -8.09 -29.52
CA ASN A 214 -6.38 -8.75 -30.82
C ASN A 214 -6.30 -7.69 -31.93
N GLU A 215 -5.29 -6.82 -31.90
CA GLU A 215 -5.01 -5.95 -33.05
C GLU A 215 -3.54 -5.50 -33.18
N ALA A 216 -2.71 -5.60 -32.13
CA ALA A 216 -1.27 -5.26 -32.22
C ALA A 216 -0.37 -6.33 -32.89
N ALA A 217 -0.93 -7.45 -33.36
CA ALA A 217 -0.14 -8.55 -33.94
C ALA A 217 -0.14 -8.58 -35.49
N ARG A 218 -0.80 -7.63 -36.17
CA ARG A 218 -0.89 -7.64 -37.64
C ARG A 218 -0.04 -6.58 -38.36
N GLU A 219 0.51 -5.60 -37.65
CA GLU A 219 1.32 -4.55 -38.28
C GLU A 219 2.83 -4.84 -38.29
N GLY A 220 3.32 -5.76 -37.44
CA GLY A 220 4.75 -6.12 -37.38
C GLY A 220 5.24 -7.12 -38.44
N GLU A 221 4.34 -7.71 -39.25
CA GLU A 221 4.70 -8.72 -40.26
C GLU A 221 4.74 -8.18 -41.70
N ALA A 222 4.29 -6.94 -41.93
CA ALA A 222 4.33 -6.29 -43.25
C ALA A 222 5.65 -5.56 -43.53
N GLU A 223 6.40 -5.14 -42.49
CA GLU A 223 7.62 -4.33 -42.66
C GLU A 223 8.92 -5.17 -42.78
N ARG A 224 8.86 -6.48 -42.54
CA ARG A 224 10.03 -7.37 -42.63
C ARG A 224 10.21 -8.08 -43.98
N LYS A 225 9.36 -7.78 -44.98
CA LYS A 225 9.41 -8.38 -46.33
C LYS A 225 9.89 -7.45 -47.46
N SER A 226 10.30 -6.21 -47.18
CA SER A 226 10.77 -5.26 -48.20
C SER A 226 12.30 -5.12 -48.34
N HIS A 227 13.12 -5.82 -47.55
CA HIS A 227 14.58 -5.64 -47.54
C HIS A 227 15.41 -6.86 -47.98
N HIS A 228 14.93 -7.65 -48.95
CA HIS A 228 15.80 -8.62 -49.65
C HIS A 228 15.32 -8.98 -51.07
N ALA A 229 15.59 -8.11 -52.05
CA ALA A 229 15.79 -8.39 -53.49
C ALA A 229 16.01 -7.03 -54.18
N GLY A 230 17.07 -6.76 -54.93
CA GLY A 230 18.15 -7.61 -55.44
C GLY A 230 19.29 -6.75 -55.98
N GLU A 231 20.40 -7.43 -56.21
CA GLU A 231 21.63 -6.96 -56.84
C GLU A 231 21.40 -6.57 -58.32
N LEU A 232 22.01 -5.44 -58.71
CA LEU A 232 22.80 -5.15 -59.93
C LEU A 232 22.77 -3.65 -60.24
#